data_AF-A0AAU7P0B7-F1
#
_entry.id   AF-A0AAU7P0B7-F1
#
_cell.length_a   1.000
_cell.length_b   1.000
_cell.length_c   1.000
_cell.angle_alpha   90.00
_cell.angle_beta   90.00
_cell.angle_gamma   90.00
#
_symmetry.space_group_name_H-M   'P 1'
#
loop_
_entity.id
_entity.type
_entity.pdbx_description
1 polymer ?
#
loop_
_entity_poly.entity_id
_entity_poly.type
_entity_poly.pdbx_seq_one_letter_code
_entity_poly.pdbx_strand_id
1 'polypeptide(L)'
;MGSVTQAGGGLFGILSGAPAGPGELTVDLGGLAGLPCELAISEIAQALTSEDGDSDKIRAAMNHALVEALDGVETFDPDRITDDVIVDTMIGYLSESIFLQMVMDSGRAWNKADTPAQAMRAETELRELIKVIVDKHMAPKLAGNVRTFTRQQMVQIERQAIIDSWKEWELYQ
;
A
#
# COMPACT_ATOMS: atom_id res chain seq x y z
N MET A 1 7.27 -9.82 6.31
CA MET A 1 6.20 -8.85 6.00
C MET A 1 4.80 -9.39 6.33
N GLY A 2 4.63 -10.06 7.48
CA GLY A 2 3.34 -10.63 7.88
C GLY A 2 2.33 -9.56 8.27
N SER A 3 2.73 -8.67 9.17
CA SER A 3 1.93 -7.51 9.63
C SER A 3 1.53 -6.60 8.48
N VAL A 4 2.43 -6.35 7.53
CA VAL A 4 2.15 -5.61 6.28
C VAL A 4 0.94 -6.19 5.54
N THR A 5 0.93 -7.51 5.28
CA THR A 5 -0.19 -8.10 4.52
C THR A 5 -1.49 -8.12 5.30
N GLN A 6 -1.43 -8.21 6.64
CA GLN A 6 -2.64 -8.10 7.47
C GLN A 6 -3.23 -6.69 7.44
N ALA A 7 -2.36 -5.68 7.55
CA ALA A 7 -2.75 -4.28 7.46
C ALA A 7 -3.29 -3.94 6.05
N GLY A 8 -2.72 -4.52 4.99
CA GLY A 8 -3.21 -4.42 3.62
C GLY A 8 -4.61 -5.03 3.43
N GLY A 9 -4.84 -6.23 3.98
CA GLY A 9 -6.17 -6.83 4.05
C GLY A 9 -7.19 -5.94 4.78
N GLY A 10 -6.77 -5.29 5.88
CA GLY A 10 -7.59 -4.32 6.62
C GLY A 10 -7.93 -3.07 5.80
N LEU A 11 -6.93 -2.48 5.15
CA LEU A 11 -7.07 -1.32 4.25
C LEU A 11 -8.04 -1.63 3.12
N PHE A 12 -7.80 -2.72 2.38
CA PHE A 12 -8.69 -3.16 1.33
C PHE A 12 -10.12 -3.33 1.83
N GLY A 13 -10.30 -3.94 2.99
CA GLY A 13 -11.63 -4.19 3.54
C GLY A 13 -12.39 -2.93 3.92
N ILE A 14 -11.69 -1.88 4.37
CA ILE A 14 -12.30 -0.59 4.65
C ILE A 14 -12.71 0.10 3.35
N LEU A 15 -11.81 0.16 2.36
CA LEU A 15 -12.07 0.86 1.09
C LEU A 15 -13.14 0.15 0.23
N SER A 16 -13.12 -1.19 0.20
CA SER A 16 -14.07 -1.99 -0.57
C SER A 16 -15.42 -2.18 0.13
N GLY A 17 -15.49 -1.93 1.44
CA GLY A 17 -16.65 -2.26 2.28
C GLY A 17 -16.75 -3.76 2.61
N ALA A 18 -15.69 -4.55 2.41
CA ALA A 18 -15.69 -5.96 2.74
C ALA A 18 -15.82 -6.16 4.27
N PRO A 19 -16.72 -7.07 4.71
CA PRO A 19 -16.99 -7.27 6.11
C PRO A 19 -15.75 -7.72 6.87
N ALA A 20 -15.57 -7.19 8.08
CA ALA A 20 -14.50 -7.58 8.97
C ALA A 20 -14.82 -8.92 9.66
N GLY A 21 -13.81 -9.78 9.74
CA GLY A 21 -13.84 -10.98 10.56
C GLY A 21 -13.66 -10.67 12.06
N PRO A 22 -13.82 -11.68 12.94
CA PRO A 22 -13.60 -11.51 14.36
C PRO A 22 -12.17 -11.03 14.67
N GLY A 23 -12.05 -9.88 15.34
CA GLY A 23 -10.76 -9.30 15.72
C GLY A 23 -10.07 -8.47 14.64
N GLU A 24 -10.69 -8.30 13.47
CA GLU A 24 -10.19 -7.39 12.43
C GLU A 24 -10.63 -5.95 12.69
N LEU A 25 -9.75 -5.02 12.34
CA LEU A 25 -9.99 -3.59 12.49
C LEU A 25 -11.00 -3.08 11.46
N THR A 26 -11.88 -2.19 11.91
CA THR A 26 -12.85 -1.47 11.10
C THR A 26 -12.70 0.02 11.30
N VAL A 27 -12.96 0.79 10.25
CA VAL A 27 -13.01 2.25 10.27
C VAL A 27 -14.33 2.67 9.64
N ASP A 28 -15.03 3.58 10.29
CA ASP A 28 -16.22 4.21 9.72
C ASP A 28 -15.79 5.36 8.81
N LEU A 29 -15.72 5.08 7.50
CA LEU A 29 -15.39 6.09 6.50
C LEU A 29 -16.44 7.22 6.45
N GLY A 30 -17.71 6.93 6.77
CA GLY A 30 -18.75 7.94 6.83
C GLY A 30 -18.48 9.01 7.89
N GLY A 31 -17.87 8.62 9.00
CA GLY A 31 -17.42 9.53 10.05
C GLY A 31 -16.26 10.45 9.65
N LEU A 32 -15.57 10.15 8.55
CA LEU A 32 -14.47 10.95 8.01
C LEU A 32 -14.91 11.90 6.88
N ALA A 33 -16.16 11.77 6.41
CA ALA A 33 -16.67 12.58 5.31
C ALA A 33 -16.64 14.08 5.65
N GLY A 34 -16.15 14.89 4.72
CA GLY A 34 -16.03 16.34 4.89
C GLY A 34 -14.77 16.82 5.61
N LEU A 35 -13.92 15.90 6.10
CA LEU A 35 -12.59 16.26 6.61
C LEU A 35 -11.63 16.62 5.46
N PRO A 36 -10.55 17.39 5.73
CA PRO A 36 -9.43 17.49 4.79
C PRO A 36 -8.92 16.10 4.42
N CYS A 37 -8.68 15.85 3.13
CA CYS A 37 -8.33 14.51 2.64
C CYS A 37 -7.09 13.95 3.34
N GLU A 38 -6.04 14.75 3.51
CA GLU A 38 -4.83 14.35 4.23
C GLU A 38 -5.11 13.93 5.69
N LEU A 39 -6.05 14.60 6.37
CA LEU A 39 -6.43 14.24 7.73
C LEU A 39 -7.17 12.90 7.77
N ALA A 40 -8.12 12.69 6.86
CA ALA A 40 -8.83 11.41 6.76
C ALA A 40 -7.87 10.25 6.45
N ILE A 41 -6.90 10.46 5.55
CA ILE A 41 -5.85 9.49 5.23
C ILE A 41 -5.02 9.16 6.48
N SER A 42 -4.59 10.18 7.23
CA SER A 42 -3.84 9.98 8.47
C SER A 42 -4.63 9.16 9.50
N GLU A 43 -5.93 9.43 9.67
CA GLU A 43 -6.80 8.68 10.58
C GLU A 43 -6.97 7.21 10.13
N ILE A 44 -7.16 6.97 8.83
CA ILE A 44 -7.23 5.61 8.27
C ILE A 44 -5.93 4.85 8.52
N ALA A 45 -4.78 5.46 8.20
CA ALA A 45 -3.47 4.83 8.38
C ALA A 45 -3.20 4.55 9.87
N GLN A 46 -3.52 5.50 10.75
CA GLN A 46 -3.34 5.35 12.20
C GLN A 46 -4.21 4.22 12.77
N ALA A 47 -5.47 4.11 12.31
CA ALA A 47 -6.39 3.08 12.77
C ALA A 47 -5.98 1.66 12.35
N LEU A 48 -5.26 1.51 11.23
CA LEU A 48 -4.83 0.23 10.67
C LEU A 48 -3.41 -0.20 11.04
N THR A 49 -2.66 0.68 11.70
CA THR A 49 -1.29 0.41 12.10
C THR A 49 -1.29 -0.46 13.37
N SER A 50 -0.59 -1.61 13.33
CA SER A 50 -0.38 -2.46 14.51
C SER A 50 0.64 -1.85 15.48
N GLU A 51 0.59 -2.22 16.77
CA GLU A 51 1.59 -1.80 17.78
C GLU A 51 2.87 -2.66 17.73
N ASP A 52 3.35 -3.00 16.53
CA ASP A 52 4.56 -3.82 16.35
C ASP A 52 5.69 -3.05 15.63
N GLY A 53 6.81 -3.72 15.39
CA GLY A 53 7.99 -3.11 14.76
C GLY A 53 7.81 -2.73 13.28
N ASP A 54 6.74 -3.19 12.62
CA ASP A 54 6.40 -2.80 11.24
C ASP A 54 5.48 -1.56 11.21
N SER A 55 5.06 -1.04 12.36
CA SER A 55 4.10 0.06 12.49
C SER A 55 4.42 1.29 11.64
N ASP A 56 5.62 1.86 11.78
CA ASP A 56 6.04 3.04 11.03
C ASP A 56 6.08 2.79 9.51
N LYS A 57 6.48 1.58 9.10
CA LYS A 57 6.49 1.17 7.69
C LYS A 57 5.08 1.07 7.12
N ILE A 58 4.17 0.40 7.85
CA ILE A 58 2.77 0.25 7.46
C ILE A 58 2.12 1.61 7.31
N ARG A 59 2.29 2.48 8.33
CA ARG A 59 1.76 3.84 8.32
C ARG A 59 2.32 4.67 7.17
N ALA A 60 3.62 4.62 6.92
CA ALA A 60 4.25 5.34 5.81
C ALA A 60 3.73 4.87 4.45
N ALA A 61 3.66 3.55 4.24
CA ALA A 61 3.16 2.96 2.99
C ALA A 61 1.68 3.28 2.75
N MET A 62 0.83 3.24 3.79
CA MET A 62 -0.58 3.60 3.68
C MET A 62 -0.78 5.06 3.31
N ASN A 63 -0.08 5.97 4.00
CA ASN A 63 -0.16 7.40 3.70
C ASN A 63 0.30 7.67 2.27
N HIS A 64 1.43 7.09 1.85
CA HIS A 64 1.94 7.25 0.49
C HIS A 64 0.90 6.80 -0.55
N ALA A 65 0.38 5.59 -0.40
CA ALA A 65 -0.56 5.00 -1.36
C ALA A 65 -1.89 5.76 -1.45
N LEU A 66 -2.45 6.15 -0.31
CA LEU A 66 -3.72 6.89 -0.27
C LEU A 66 -3.57 8.33 -0.78
N VAL A 67 -2.45 9.00 -0.47
CA VAL A 67 -2.17 10.33 -1.02
C VAL A 67 -2.01 10.27 -2.54
N GLU A 68 -1.32 9.25 -3.05
CA GLU A 68 -1.16 9.06 -4.49
C GLU A 68 -2.51 8.72 -5.17
N ALA A 69 -3.30 7.81 -4.61
CA ALA A 69 -4.57 7.38 -5.19
C ALA A 69 -5.70 8.42 -5.10
N LEU A 70 -5.60 9.36 -4.16
CA LEU A 70 -6.55 10.47 -3.95
C LEU A 70 -5.93 11.82 -4.33
N ASP A 71 -4.94 11.84 -5.21
CA ASP A 71 -4.31 13.09 -5.66
C ASP A 71 -5.35 14.08 -6.21
N GLY A 72 -5.21 15.35 -5.84
CA GLY A 72 -6.15 16.41 -6.18
C GLY A 72 -7.48 16.40 -5.41
N VAL A 73 -7.70 15.47 -4.48
CA VAL A 73 -8.89 15.49 -3.59
C VAL A 73 -8.61 16.34 -2.35
N GLU A 74 -9.27 17.49 -2.23
CA GLU A 74 -9.08 18.37 -1.07
C GLU A 74 -9.92 17.94 0.15
N THR A 75 -11.16 17.52 -0.09
CA THR A 75 -12.13 17.14 0.94
C THR A 75 -12.47 15.66 0.78
N PHE A 76 -12.33 14.89 1.86
CA PHE A 76 -12.61 13.46 1.86
C PHE A 76 -14.09 13.19 1.65
N ASP A 77 -14.40 12.35 0.68
CA ASP A 77 -15.75 11.88 0.35
C ASP A 77 -15.66 10.36 0.12
N PRO A 78 -16.24 9.52 1.00
CA PRO A 78 -16.22 8.07 0.86
C PRO A 78 -16.78 7.58 -0.48
N ASP A 79 -17.72 8.32 -1.07
CA ASP A 79 -18.33 7.96 -2.36
C ASP A 79 -17.33 8.12 -3.53
N ARG A 80 -16.18 8.76 -3.31
CA ARG A 80 -15.08 8.90 -4.29
C ARG A 80 -14.14 7.71 -4.31
N ILE A 81 -14.26 6.77 -3.38
CA ILE A 81 -13.47 5.55 -3.37
C ILE A 81 -14.05 4.62 -4.44
N THR A 82 -13.60 4.78 -5.67
CA THR A 82 -13.98 3.91 -6.80
C THR A 82 -13.19 2.59 -6.77
N ASP A 83 -13.57 1.65 -7.64
CA ASP A 83 -12.82 0.40 -7.79
C ASP A 83 -11.38 0.67 -8.26
N ASP A 84 -11.17 1.66 -9.12
CA ASP A 84 -9.83 2.08 -9.57
C ASP A 84 -9.01 2.65 -8.40
N VAL A 85 -9.60 3.51 -7.57
CA VAL A 85 -8.93 4.04 -6.35
C VAL A 85 -8.54 2.91 -5.40
N ILE A 86 -9.38 1.90 -5.24
CA ILE A 86 -9.05 0.71 -4.42
C ILE A 86 -7.85 -0.01 -5.03
N VAL A 87 -7.87 -0.31 -6.33
CA VAL A 87 -6.79 -1.03 -7.02
C VAL A 87 -5.47 -0.25 -6.92
N ASP A 88 -5.49 1.03 -7.24
CA ASP A 88 -4.32 1.91 -7.19
C ASP A 88 -3.76 2.02 -5.77
N THR A 89 -4.63 2.15 -4.77
CA THR A 89 -4.21 2.17 -3.36
C THR A 89 -3.55 0.85 -2.97
N MET A 90 -4.11 -0.30 -3.34
CA MET A 90 -3.54 -1.60 -2.94
C MET A 90 -2.20 -1.87 -3.64
N ILE A 91 -2.06 -1.49 -4.90
CA ILE A 91 -0.79 -1.59 -5.64
C ILE A 91 0.24 -0.64 -5.04
N GLY A 92 -0.12 0.62 -4.81
CA GLY A 92 0.75 1.63 -4.20
C GLY A 92 1.21 1.23 -2.80
N TYR A 93 0.29 0.71 -1.97
CA TYR A 93 0.58 0.27 -0.61
C TYR A 93 1.61 -0.86 -0.59
N LEU A 94 1.40 -1.89 -1.42
CA LEU A 94 2.32 -3.02 -1.46
C LEU A 94 3.67 -2.63 -2.06
N SER A 95 3.66 -1.77 -3.09
CA SER A 95 4.88 -1.25 -3.73
C SER A 95 5.74 -0.49 -2.72
N GLU A 96 5.16 0.48 -2.01
CA GLU A 96 5.90 1.26 -1.01
C GLU A 96 6.34 0.39 0.17
N SER A 97 5.53 -0.60 0.57
CA SER A 97 5.91 -1.56 1.61
C SER A 97 7.14 -2.40 1.23
N ILE A 98 7.20 -2.87 -0.02
CA ILE A 98 8.35 -3.63 -0.54
C ILE A 98 9.57 -2.73 -0.67
N PHE A 99 9.40 -1.51 -1.19
CA PHE A 99 10.46 -0.51 -1.28
C PHE A 99 11.08 -0.24 0.09
N LEU A 100 10.27 0.08 1.10
CA LEU A 100 10.75 0.34 2.45
C LEU A 100 11.47 -0.88 3.03
N GLN A 101 10.96 -2.09 2.80
CA GLN A 101 11.62 -3.32 3.20
C GLN A 101 12.99 -3.51 2.52
N MET A 102 13.07 -3.29 1.21
CA MET A 102 14.32 -3.37 0.44
C MET A 102 15.36 -2.38 0.93
N VAL A 103 14.97 -1.13 1.19
CA VAL A 103 15.88 -0.09 1.72
C VAL A 103 16.39 -0.47 3.11
N MET A 104 15.52 -0.99 3.98
CA MET A 104 15.93 -1.47 5.30
C MET A 104 16.90 -2.65 5.23
N ASP A 105 16.61 -3.66 4.39
CA ASP A 105 17.41 -4.88 4.29
C ASP A 105 18.76 -4.62 3.57
N SER A 106 18.76 -3.73 2.57
CA SER A 106 19.94 -3.42 1.75
C SER A 106 20.79 -2.28 2.32
N GLY A 107 20.29 -1.53 3.31
CA GLY A 107 21.00 -0.42 3.94
C GLY A 107 21.49 0.65 2.93
N ARG A 108 22.81 0.85 2.82
CA ARG A 108 23.42 1.76 1.82
C ARG A 108 23.88 1.06 0.54
N ALA A 109 23.73 -0.26 0.46
CA ALA A 109 24.27 -1.03 -0.67
C ALA A 109 23.46 -0.84 -1.96
N TRP A 110 22.20 -0.42 -1.85
CA TRP A 110 21.28 -0.35 -2.99
C TRP A 110 21.49 0.88 -3.89
N ASN A 111 21.93 2.04 -3.37
CA ASN A 111 21.94 3.28 -4.16
C ASN A 111 23.30 3.79 -4.63
N LYS A 112 24.45 3.25 -4.16
CA LYS A 112 25.84 3.64 -4.52
C LYS A 112 26.04 5.15 -4.83
N ALA A 113 25.29 6.02 -4.15
CA ALA A 113 25.16 7.41 -4.54
C ALA A 113 26.21 8.26 -3.82
N ASP A 114 26.96 9.07 -4.58
CA ASP A 114 27.97 10.00 -4.04
C ASP A 114 27.38 11.37 -3.68
N THR A 115 26.17 11.67 -4.17
CA THR A 115 25.48 12.95 -3.97
C THR A 115 24.01 12.78 -3.60
N PRO A 116 23.40 13.75 -2.88
CA PRO A 116 21.97 13.71 -2.56
C PRO A 116 21.07 13.61 -3.81
N ALA A 117 21.45 14.27 -4.91
CA ALA A 117 20.69 14.21 -6.16
C ALA A 117 20.72 12.80 -6.79
N GLN A 118 21.85 12.11 -6.73
CA GLN A 118 21.95 10.71 -7.18
C GLN A 118 21.14 9.77 -6.28
N ALA A 119 21.16 10.00 -4.96
CA ALA A 119 20.38 9.21 -4.01
C ALA A 119 18.88 9.35 -4.27
N MET A 120 18.38 10.58 -4.47
CA MET A 120 16.98 10.83 -4.84
C MET A 120 16.62 10.17 -6.16
N ARG A 121 17.48 10.25 -7.18
CA ARG A 121 17.20 9.59 -8.47
C ARG A 121 17.13 8.07 -8.34
N ALA A 122 18.09 7.45 -7.65
CA ALA A 122 18.09 6.02 -7.42
C ALA A 122 16.84 5.58 -6.63
N GLU A 123 16.41 6.39 -5.66
CA GLU A 123 15.17 6.17 -4.91
C GLU A 123 13.94 6.15 -5.82
N THR A 124 13.80 7.17 -6.67
CA THR A 124 12.69 7.26 -7.62
C THR A 124 12.70 6.08 -8.61
N GLU A 125 13.86 5.78 -9.19
CA GLU A 125 14.00 4.66 -10.15
C GLU A 125 13.66 3.31 -9.49
N LEU A 126 14.09 3.09 -8.25
CA LEU A 126 13.77 1.87 -7.51
C LEU A 126 12.27 1.79 -7.19
N ARG A 127 11.65 2.89 -6.73
CA ARG A 127 10.20 2.94 -6.47
C ARG A 127 9.40 2.64 -7.74
N GLU A 128 9.75 3.26 -8.86
CA GLU A 128 9.10 3.03 -10.15
C GLU A 128 9.24 1.58 -10.62
N LEU A 129 10.43 1.00 -10.51
CA LEU A 129 10.67 -0.40 -10.85
C LEU A 129 9.81 -1.35 -10.00
N ILE A 130 9.81 -1.15 -8.68
CA ILE A 130 9.01 -1.97 -7.76
C ILE A 130 7.52 -1.83 -8.10
N LYS A 131 7.04 -0.61 -8.36
CA LYS A 131 5.64 -0.37 -8.74
C LYS A 131 5.26 -1.11 -10.02
N VAL A 132 6.11 -1.09 -11.05
CA VAL A 132 5.89 -1.84 -12.30
C VAL A 132 5.82 -3.35 -12.04
N ILE A 133 6.71 -3.89 -11.20
CA ILE A 133 6.73 -5.32 -10.87
C ILE A 133 5.47 -5.70 -10.08
N VAL A 134 5.12 -4.93 -9.05
CA VAL A 134 3.93 -5.18 -8.23
C VAL A 134 2.65 -5.09 -9.06
N ASP A 135 2.53 -4.05 -9.89
CA ASP A 135 1.39 -3.86 -10.81
C ASP A 135 1.21 -5.07 -11.75
N LYS A 136 2.30 -5.51 -12.39
CA LYS A 136 2.33 -6.73 -13.23
C LYS A 136 1.78 -7.97 -12.53
N HIS A 137 2.00 -8.11 -11.22
CA HIS A 137 1.55 -9.26 -10.43
C HIS A 137 0.18 -9.08 -9.78
N MET A 138 -0.25 -7.85 -9.48
CA MET A 138 -1.50 -7.54 -8.79
C MET A 138 -2.64 -7.15 -9.73
N ALA A 139 -2.43 -6.21 -10.66
CA ALA A 139 -3.52 -5.67 -11.49
C ALA A 139 -4.31 -6.75 -12.25
N PRO A 140 -3.69 -7.78 -12.87
CA PRO A 140 -4.45 -8.84 -13.53
C PRO A 140 -5.33 -9.67 -12.57
N LYS A 141 -4.95 -9.76 -11.29
CA LYS A 141 -5.72 -10.50 -10.26
C LYS A 141 -6.86 -9.65 -9.70
N LEU A 142 -6.73 -8.33 -9.74
CA LEU A 142 -7.75 -7.38 -9.29
C LEU A 142 -8.68 -6.93 -10.41
N ALA A 143 -8.40 -7.32 -11.66
CA ALA A 143 -9.22 -7.03 -12.82
C ALA A 143 -10.67 -7.51 -12.63
N GLY A 144 -11.63 -6.63 -12.95
CA GLY A 144 -13.05 -6.89 -12.75
C GLY A 144 -13.60 -6.16 -11.53
N ASN A 145 -14.52 -6.79 -10.80
CA ASN A 145 -15.12 -6.17 -9.62
C ASN A 145 -14.27 -6.47 -8.38
N VAL A 146 -13.36 -5.55 -8.05
CA VAL A 146 -12.43 -5.67 -6.93
C VAL A 146 -13.15 -5.84 -5.57
N ARG A 147 -14.40 -5.35 -5.46
CA ARG A 147 -15.20 -5.45 -4.22
C ARG A 147 -15.76 -6.85 -3.96
N THR A 148 -15.62 -7.78 -4.91
CA THR A 148 -16.00 -9.19 -4.70
C THR A 148 -14.99 -9.98 -3.87
N PHE A 149 -13.77 -9.45 -3.72
CA PHE A 149 -12.73 -10.09 -2.92
C PHE A 149 -13.00 -9.93 -1.42
N THR A 150 -12.62 -10.95 -0.64
CA THR A 150 -12.56 -10.84 0.82
C THR A 150 -11.21 -10.25 1.25
N ARG A 151 -11.17 -9.72 2.48
CA ARG A 151 -9.93 -9.29 3.14
C ARG A 151 -8.85 -10.38 3.10
N GLN A 152 -9.21 -11.62 3.41
CA GLN A 152 -8.29 -12.75 3.37
C GLN A 152 -7.78 -13.07 1.96
N GLN A 153 -8.64 -12.97 0.93
CA GLN A 153 -8.18 -13.16 -0.46
C GLN A 153 -7.16 -12.08 -0.85
N MET A 154 -7.39 -10.82 -0.45
CA MET A 154 -6.41 -9.75 -0.66
C MET A 154 -5.08 -10.05 0.02
N VAL A 155 -5.09 -10.49 1.28
CA VAL A 155 -3.87 -10.92 2.00
C VAL A 155 -3.08 -11.99 1.20
N GLN A 156 -3.78 -12.95 0.57
CA GLN A 156 -3.10 -13.97 -0.26
C GLN A 156 -2.54 -13.40 -1.56
N ILE A 157 -3.25 -12.46 -2.20
CA ILE A 157 -2.77 -11.76 -3.39
C ILE A 157 -1.49 -10.99 -3.07
N GLU A 158 -1.49 -10.19 -1.99
CA GLU A 158 -0.33 -9.42 -1.55
C GLU A 158 0.87 -10.31 -1.22
N ARG A 159 0.65 -11.41 -0.48
CA ARG A 159 1.72 -12.38 -0.18
C ARG A 159 2.36 -12.95 -1.44
N GLN A 160 1.54 -13.30 -2.43
CA GLN A 160 2.05 -13.84 -3.69
C GLN A 160 2.81 -12.76 -4.48
N ALA A 161 2.27 -11.54 -4.54
CA ALA A 161 2.92 -10.42 -5.21
C ALA A 161 4.27 -10.05 -4.56
N ILE A 162 4.38 -10.10 -3.22
CA ILE A 162 5.66 -9.95 -2.52
C ILE A 162 6.66 -11.02 -2.98
N ILE A 163 6.27 -12.30 -2.95
CA ILE A 163 7.14 -13.41 -3.35
C ILE A 163 7.62 -13.25 -4.79
N ASP A 164 6.71 -12.89 -5.69
CA ASP A 164 7.03 -12.75 -7.11
C ASP A 164 7.91 -11.52 -7.36
N SER A 165 7.67 -10.42 -6.64
CA SER A 165 8.50 -9.21 -6.73
C SER A 165 9.94 -9.44 -6.29
N TRP A 166 10.15 -10.19 -5.20
CA TRP A 166 11.49 -10.56 -4.75
C TRP A 166 12.22 -11.45 -5.76
N LYS A 167 11.53 -12.44 -6.35
CA LYS A 167 12.13 -13.29 -7.39
C LYS A 167 12.54 -12.49 -8.61
N GLU A 168 11.70 -11.56 -9.06
CA GLU A 168 12.01 -10.72 -10.21
C GLU A 168 13.16 -9.76 -9.90
N TRP A 169 13.19 -9.18 -8.69
CA TRP A 169 14.32 -8.38 -8.23
C TRP A 169 15.65 -9.15 -8.19
N GLU A 170 15.65 -10.37 -7.67
CA GLU A 170 16.85 -11.24 -7.64
C GLU A 170 17.41 -11.56 -9.02
N LEU A 171 16.59 -11.50 -10.08
CA LEU A 171 17.04 -11.68 -11.46
C LEU A 171 17.68 -10.42 -12.07
N TYR A 172 17.41 -9.23 -11.50
CA TYR A 172 18.00 -7.97 -11.93
C TYR A 172 19.34 -7.66 -11.24
N GLN A 173 19.67 -8.34 -10.14
CA GLN A 173 20.97 -8.24 -9.43
C GLN A 173 22.03 -9.14 -10.07
#